data_AF-A0A4U1JBF5-F1
#
_entry.id   AF-A0A4U1JBF5-F1
#
_cell.length_a   1.000
_cell.length_b   1.000
_cell.length_c   1.000
_cell.angle_alpha   90.00
_cell.angle_beta   90.00
_cell.angle_gamma   90.00
#
_symmetry.space_group_name_H-M   'P 1'
#
loop_
_entity.id
_entity.type
_entity.pdbx_description
1 polymer ?
#
loop_
_entity_poly.entity_id
_entity_poly.type
_entity_poly.pdbx_seq_one_letter_code
_entity_poly.pdbx_strand_id
1 'polypeptide(L)'
;MRWMSFLAGAALLSGLLCACEPETEIVEGSAEDHGKALFSDPTITETSANAFSCATCHPTSKPSADGPILPGAPLAGVTRRASYWGGMELELLRSMNHCLYYFMLSSKSWSAEDERAGALFAYLDALPAGSADEEAWPFTVPVQVSAPPPGDATAGASVYSRACKNCHGAVKTGDGRLVARAPVLPDQTLAEHPLGTYTPEQRRLVFVQKTRHGGFLGYGGQMPPFSLEVLSDEQMGDLLAYMGVP
;
A
#
# COMPACT_ATOMS: atom_id res chain seq x y z
N MET A 1 -10.16 52.72 -67.67
CA MET A 1 -10.67 53.08 -66.33
C MET A 1 -11.22 51.80 -65.70
N ARG A 2 -10.63 51.37 -64.57
CA ARG A 2 -10.97 50.25 -63.66
C ARG A 2 -10.77 48.78 -64.12
N TRP A 3 -9.72 48.20 -63.54
CA TRP A 3 -9.62 46.79 -63.10
C TRP A 3 -10.72 46.43 -62.10
N MET A 4 -11.08 45.14 -62.00
CA MET A 4 -10.96 44.36 -60.75
C MET A 4 -11.32 42.88 -60.95
N SER A 5 -10.43 42.05 -60.41
CA SER A 5 -10.40 40.59 -60.34
C SER A 5 -11.49 40.01 -59.45
N PHE A 6 -12.01 38.82 -59.79
CA PHE A 6 -12.77 37.97 -58.87
C PHE A 6 -11.81 36.95 -58.23
N LEU A 7 -11.61 37.07 -56.92
CA LEU A 7 -10.88 36.11 -56.08
C LEU A 7 -11.86 35.13 -55.43
N ALA A 8 -11.48 33.86 -55.46
CA ALA A 8 -12.14 32.74 -54.82
C ALA A 8 -12.10 32.84 -53.28
N GLY A 9 -13.17 32.41 -52.62
CA GLY A 9 -13.22 32.18 -51.18
C GLY A 9 -13.71 30.76 -50.90
N ALA A 10 -12.79 29.89 -50.49
CA ALA A 10 -13.09 28.56 -49.97
C ALA A 10 -13.55 28.67 -48.51
N ALA A 11 -14.73 28.13 -48.19
CA ALA A 11 -15.24 28.05 -46.83
C ALA A 11 -14.65 26.82 -46.12
N LEU A 12 -13.82 27.07 -45.10
CA LEU A 12 -13.37 26.08 -44.13
C LEU A 12 -14.51 25.78 -43.14
N LEU A 13 -15.07 24.57 -43.20
CA LEU A 13 -15.90 24.02 -42.12
C LEU A 13 -14.99 23.54 -40.99
N SER A 14 -14.91 24.32 -39.91
CA SER A 14 -14.34 23.88 -38.63
C SER A 14 -15.42 23.11 -37.86
N GLY A 15 -15.34 21.78 -37.83
CA GLY A 15 -16.17 20.94 -36.97
C GLY A 15 -15.74 21.08 -35.51
N LEU A 16 -16.61 21.62 -34.66
CA LEU A 16 -16.49 21.53 -33.20
C LEU A 16 -16.70 20.07 -32.80
N LEU A 17 -15.65 19.41 -32.33
CA LEU A 17 -15.75 18.18 -31.55
C LEU A 17 -16.12 18.57 -30.12
N CYS A 18 -17.39 18.41 -29.75
CA CYS A 18 -17.84 18.44 -28.36
C CYS A 18 -17.21 17.25 -27.62
N ALA A 19 -16.19 17.53 -26.80
CA ALA A 19 -15.77 16.61 -25.76
C ALA A 19 -16.86 16.62 -24.68
N CYS A 20 -17.64 15.54 -24.57
CA CYS A 20 -18.45 15.27 -23.39
C CYS A 20 -17.50 14.85 -22.27
N GLU A 21 -17.11 15.79 -21.40
CA GLU A 21 -16.56 15.43 -20.10
C GLU A 21 -17.67 14.74 -19.29
N PRO A 22 -17.40 13.57 -18.67
CA PRO A 22 -18.40 12.93 -17.82
C PRO A 22 -18.76 13.88 -16.67
N GLU A 23 -20.06 14.17 -16.56
CA GLU A 23 -20.61 15.07 -15.56
C GLU A 23 -20.32 14.52 -14.16
N THR A 24 -19.71 15.33 -13.29
CA THR A 24 -19.41 14.95 -11.92
C THR A 24 -20.73 14.79 -11.16
N GLU A 25 -21.06 13.56 -10.77
CA GLU A 25 -22.24 13.28 -9.94
C GLU A 25 -21.95 13.68 -8.49
N ILE A 26 -22.69 14.68 -7.99
CA ILE A 26 -22.66 15.06 -6.58
C ILE A 26 -23.64 14.15 -5.85
N VAL A 27 -23.11 13.26 -5.00
CA VAL A 27 -23.91 12.38 -4.14
C VAL A 27 -23.97 12.98 -2.75
N GLU A 28 -25.18 13.20 -2.21
CA GLU A 28 -25.35 13.55 -0.80
C GLU A 28 -25.05 12.32 0.08
N GLY A 29 -24.19 12.49 1.09
CA GLY A 29 -23.79 11.41 1.99
C GLY A 29 -23.26 11.95 3.32
N SER A 30 -23.16 11.07 4.32
CA SER A 30 -22.57 11.44 5.61
C SER A 30 -21.04 11.55 5.52
N ALA A 31 -20.41 12.19 6.52
CA ALA A 31 -18.95 12.20 6.64
C ALA A 31 -18.37 10.78 6.76
N GLU A 32 -19.10 9.86 7.41
CA GLU A 32 -18.75 8.45 7.50
C GLU A 32 -18.75 7.77 6.12
N ASP A 33 -19.80 7.99 5.31
CA ASP A 33 -19.90 7.41 3.96
C ASP A 33 -18.75 7.90 3.07
N HIS A 34 -18.44 9.20 3.15
CA HIS A 34 -17.31 9.78 2.43
C HIS A 34 -15.98 9.18 2.92
N GLY A 35 -15.76 9.07 4.23
CA GLY A 35 -14.56 8.45 4.79
C GLY A 35 -14.38 6.99 4.38
N LYS A 36 -15.47 6.24 4.30
CA LYS A 36 -15.47 4.85 3.83
C LYS A 36 -15.07 4.74 2.37
N ALA A 37 -15.55 5.65 1.52
CA ALA A 37 -15.16 5.72 0.11
C ALA A 37 -13.66 6.02 -0.01
N LEU A 38 -13.18 7.04 0.70
CA LEU A 38 -11.77 7.44 0.74
C LEU A 38 -10.85 6.30 1.21
N PHE A 39 -11.27 5.53 2.21
CA PHE A 39 -10.48 4.42 2.76
C PHE A 39 -10.08 3.37 1.71
N SER A 40 -10.90 3.18 0.67
CA SER A 40 -10.68 2.21 -0.40
C SER A 40 -10.25 2.86 -1.72
N ASP A 41 -10.10 4.18 -1.77
CA ASP A 41 -9.82 4.94 -2.98
C ASP A 41 -8.30 5.07 -3.24
N PRO A 42 -7.76 4.46 -4.31
CA PRO A 42 -6.35 4.60 -4.65
C PRO A 42 -6.00 5.96 -5.26
N THR A 43 -6.98 6.78 -5.64
CA THR A 43 -6.78 8.10 -6.27
C THR A 43 -6.66 9.24 -5.25
N ILE A 44 -6.80 8.93 -3.96
CA ILE A 44 -6.85 9.89 -2.85
C ILE A 44 -5.64 10.83 -2.74
N THR A 45 -4.47 10.42 -3.26
CA THR A 45 -3.24 11.23 -3.28
C THR A 45 -3.09 12.09 -4.53
N GLU A 46 -4.08 12.08 -5.43
CA GLU A 46 -4.14 12.84 -6.69
C GLU A 46 -2.98 12.55 -7.65
N THR A 47 -2.20 11.50 -7.40
CA THR A 47 -1.09 11.07 -8.26
C THR A 47 -1.45 9.80 -9.01
N SER A 48 -1.28 9.82 -10.33
CA SER A 48 -1.48 8.65 -11.19
C SER A 48 -0.44 7.54 -10.97
N ALA A 49 0.64 7.81 -10.23
CA ALA A 49 1.64 6.82 -9.87
C ALA A 49 1.24 5.94 -8.67
N ASN A 50 0.20 6.33 -7.93
CA ASN A 50 -0.32 5.54 -6.81
C ASN A 50 -1.41 4.56 -7.28
N ALA A 51 -1.38 3.35 -6.71
CA ALA A 51 -2.45 2.37 -6.86
C ALA A 51 -2.84 1.73 -5.52
N PHE A 52 -2.27 2.22 -4.42
CA PHE A 52 -2.57 1.72 -3.06
C PHE A 52 -3.69 2.56 -2.45
N SER A 53 -4.54 1.92 -1.65
CA SER A 53 -5.47 2.59 -0.74
C SER A 53 -5.15 2.19 0.70
N CYS A 54 -5.78 2.83 1.68
CA CYS A 54 -5.63 2.43 3.09
C CYS A 54 -6.03 0.95 3.28
N ALA A 55 -7.11 0.53 2.62
CA ALA A 55 -7.62 -0.85 2.63
C ALA A 55 -6.65 -1.88 2.03
N THR A 56 -5.66 -1.46 1.22
CA THR A 56 -4.64 -2.37 0.70
C THR A 56 -3.74 -2.92 1.83
N CYS A 57 -3.53 -2.14 2.89
CA CYS A 57 -2.59 -2.47 3.96
C CYS A 57 -3.25 -2.64 5.33
N HIS A 58 -4.45 -2.09 5.54
CA HIS A 58 -5.10 -2.09 6.84
C HIS A 58 -6.43 -2.84 6.79
N PRO A 59 -6.64 -3.84 7.66
CA PRO A 59 -7.98 -4.38 7.87
C PRO A 59 -8.78 -3.46 8.79
N THR A 60 -10.11 -3.44 8.65
CA THR A 60 -10.99 -2.65 9.51
C THR A 60 -11.22 -3.30 10.88
N SER A 61 -10.99 -4.61 10.99
CA SER A 61 -11.09 -5.38 12.23
C SER A 61 -9.91 -6.33 12.35
N LYS A 62 -9.72 -6.94 13.53
CA LYS A 62 -8.70 -7.99 13.70
C LYS A 62 -8.95 -9.13 12.70
N PRO A 63 -7.96 -9.51 11.86
CA PRO A 63 -8.13 -10.58 10.90
C PRO A 63 -8.23 -11.95 11.59
N SER A 64 -8.97 -12.88 10.98
CA SER A 64 -9.01 -14.28 11.42
C SER A 64 -7.68 -14.98 11.11
N ALA A 65 -7.46 -16.16 11.72
CA ALA A 65 -6.25 -16.95 11.53
C ALA A 65 -5.98 -17.32 10.05
N ASP A 66 -7.03 -17.44 9.24
CA ASP A 66 -6.98 -17.77 7.80
C ASP A 66 -7.17 -16.53 6.90
N GLY A 67 -7.39 -15.35 7.49
CA GLY A 67 -7.63 -14.10 6.77
C GLY A 67 -6.38 -13.52 6.10
N PRO A 68 -6.50 -12.39 5.38
CA PRO A 68 -5.35 -11.72 4.79
C PRO A 68 -4.34 -11.32 5.87
N ILE A 69 -3.04 -11.44 5.54
CA ILE A 69 -1.95 -11.00 6.40
C ILE A 69 -1.51 -9.65 5.87
N LEU A 70 -2.07 -8.59 6.44
CA LEU A 70 -1.80 -7.22 5.99
C LEU A 70 -0.76 -6.55 6.90
N PRO A 71 0.15 -5.74 6.34
CA PRO A 71 1.26 -5.14 7.09
C PRO A 71 0.81 -4.06 8.08
N GLY A 72 -0.35 -3.44 7.86
CA GLY A 72 -0.93 -2.44 8.72
C GLY A 72 -1.77 -3.05 9.84
N ALA A 73 -1.74 -2.42 11.02
CA ALA A 73 -2.58 -2.80 12.15
C ALA A 73 -4.08 -2.69 11.80
N PRO A 74 -4.96 -3.51 12.42
CA PRO A 74 -6.40 -3.33 12.31
C PRO A 74 -6.81 -1.94 12.78
N LEU A 75 -7.85 -1.37 12.17
CA LEU A 75 -8.25 0.02 12.42
C LEU A 75 -9.47 0.19 13.33
N ALA A 76 -10.15 -0.88 13.74
CA ALA A 76 -11.12 -0.80 14.83
C ALA A 76 -10.49 -0.14 16.07
N GLY A 77 -11.18 0.86 16.63
CA GLY A 77 -10.73 1.59 17.82
C GLY A 77 -9.55 2.54 17.60
N VAL A 78 -9.08 2.72 16.35
CA VAL A 78 -7.84 3.47 16.07
C VAL A 78 -7.90 4.93 16.54
N THR A 79 -9.06 5.57 16.51
CA THR A 79 -9.25 6.97 16.95
C THR A 79 -9.06 7.17 18.46
N ARG A 80 -9.08 6.07 19.23
CA ARG A 80 -8.98 6.07 20.70
C ARG A 80 -7.65 5.54 21.21
N ARG A 81 -6.73 5.16 20.32
CA ARG A 81 -5.40 4.65 20.68
C ARG A 81 -4.50 5.75 21.24
N ALA A 82 -3.73 5.41 22.27
CA ALA A 82 -2.78 6.32 22.90
C ALA A 82 -1.54 6.61 22.03
N SER A 83 -1.22 5.75 21.06
CA SER A 83 -0.10 5.95 20.13
C SER A 83 -0.22 5.07 18.88
N TYR A 84 0.60 5.40 17.88
CA TYR A 84 0.67 4.78 16.55
C TYR A 84 2.11 4.43 16.22
N TRP A 85 2.31 3.62 15.18
CA TRP A 85 3.64 3.22 14.70
C TRP A 85 4.53 2.64 15.82
N GLY A 86 3.98 1.76 16.66
CA GLY A 86 4.72 1.15 17.79
C GLY A 86 5.13 2.16 18.87
N GLY A 87 4.37 3.24 19.06
CA GLY A 87 4.65 4.27 20.05
C GLY A 87 5.47 5.46 19.54
N MET A 88 5.86 5.47 18.25
CA MET A 88 6.68 6.54 17.66
C MET A 88 5.88 7.79 17.28
N GLU A 89 4.56 7.68 17.18
CA GLU A 89 3.68 8.80 16.84
C GLU A 89 2.48 8.84 17.78
N LEU A 90 2.05 10.05 18.16
CA LEU A 90 0.95 10.26 19.11
C LEU A 90 -0.31 10.80 18.43
N GLU A 91 -0.17 11.35 17.22
CA GLU A 91 -1.26 11.97 16.48
C GLU A 91 -1.73 11.09 15.31
N LEU A 92 -3.02 10.77 15.26
CA LEU A 92 -3.60 9.96 14.17
C LEU A 92 -3.42 10.66 12.82
N LEU A 93 -3.70 11.96 12.75
CA LEU A 93 -3.55 12.73 11.50
C LEU A 93 -2.12 12.69 10.97
N ARG A 94 -1.13 12.81 11.86
CA ARG A 94 0.28 12.72 11.47
C ARG A 94 0.64 11.31 11.00
N SER A 95 0.11 10.29 11.67
CA SER A 95 0.25 8.89 11.25
C SER A 95 -0.34 8.63 9.87
N MET A 96 -1.52 9.18 9.56
CA MET A 96 -2.15 9.10 8.25
C MET A 96 -1.30 9.82 7.19
N ASN A 97 -0.79 11.02 7.49
CA ASN A 97 0.09 11.75 6.56
C ASN A 97 1.40 11.00 6.28
N HIS A 98 2.00 10.32 7.27
CA HIS A 98 3.14 9.43 7.01
C HIS A 98 2.77 8.31 6.04
N CYS A 99 1.59 7.71 6.18
CA CYS A 99 1.12 6.68 5.25
C CYS A 99 0.98 7.23 3.82
N LEU A 100 0.30 8.37 3.68
CA LEU A 100 0.09 9.04 2.40
C LEU A 100 1.41 9.35 1.70
N TYR A 101 2.40 9.85 2.45
CA TYR A 101 3.72 10.20 1.93
C TYR A 101 4.57 8.97 1.58
N TYR A 102 4.80 8.07 2.54
CA TYR A 102 5.77 6.98 2.39
C TYR A 102 5.29 5.79 1.58
N PHE A 103 3.98 5.61 1.40
CA PHE A 103 3.43 4.42 0.74
C PHE A 103 2.52 4.76 -0.44
N MET A 104 1.79 5.88 -0.35
CA MET A 104 0.81 6.30 -1.37
C MET A 104 1.29 7.47 -2.24
N LEU A 105 2.58 7.83 -2.13
CA LEU A 105 3.28 8.78 -3.00
C LEU A 105 2.68 10.21 -3.00
N SER A 106 1.99 10.60 -1.93
CA SER A 106 1.53 11.97 -1.77
C SER A 106 2.71 12.91 -1.49
N SER A 107 2.73 14.08 -2.13
CA SER A 107 3.60 15.19 -1.74
C SER A 107 2.90 16.21 -0.84
N LYS A 108 1.59 16.05 -0.62
CA LYS A 108 0.75 16.94 0.20
C LYS A 108 0.36 16.22 1.49
N SER A 109 0.41 16.97 2.59
CA SER A 109 -0.15 16.54 3.87
C SER A 109 -1.52 17.17 4.06
N TRP A 110 -2.45 16.43 4.66
CA TRP A 110 -3.71 16.97 5.13
C TRP A 110 -3.54 17.74 6.44
N SER A 111 -4.34 18.79 6.62
CA SER A 111 -4.49 19.48 7.91
C SER A 111 -5.75 19.00 8.62
N ALA A 112 -5.98 19.50 9.85
CA ALA A 112 -7.19 19.18 10.62
C ALA A 112 -8.47 19.76 9.97
N GLU A 113 -8.31 20.77 9.12
CA GLU A 113 -9.39 21.43 8.39
C GLU A 113 -9.66 20.79 7.02
N ASP A 114 -8.86 19.81 6.58
CA ASP A 114 -9.11 19.09 5.33
C ASP A 114 -10.35 18.20 5.48
N GLU A 115 -11.35 18.41 4.63
CA GLU A 115 -12.61 17.67 4.65
C GLU A 115 -12.39 16.15 4.51
N ARG A 116 -11.37 15.72 3.77
CA ARG A 116 -11.01 14.30 3.63
C ARG A 116 -10.48 13.71 4.93
N ALA A 117 -9.68 14.49 5.66
CA ALA A 117 -9.17 14.08 6.96
C ALA A 117 -10.31 13.93 7.97
N GLY A 118 -11.24 14.88 7.99
CA GLY A 118 -12.44 14.83 8.84
C GLY A 118 -13.35 13.65 8.49
N ALA A 119 -13.62 13.42 7.20
CA ALA A 119 -14.42 12.30 6.73
C ALA A 119 -13.78 10.95 7.08
N LEU A 120 -12.48 10.77 6.81
CA LEU A 120 -11.77 9.55 7.15
C LEU A 120 -11.76 9.31 8.66
N PHE A 121 -11.56 10.35 9.48
CA PHE A 121 -11.66 10.24 10.94
C PHE A 121 -13.05 9.77 11.37
N ALA A 122 -14.13 10.36 10.83
CA ALA A 122 -15.50 9.98 11.14
C ALA A 122 -15.77 8.49 10.82
N TYR A 123 -15.29 8.01 9.65
CA TYR A 123 -15.39 6.60 9.30
C TYR A 123 -14.61 5.69 10.26
N LEU A 124 -13.37 6.06 10.60
CA LEU A 124 -12.54 5.27 11.51
C LEU A 124 -13.11 5.22 12.93
N ASP A 125 -13.73 6.31 13.40
CA ASP A 125 -14.38 6.37 14.71
C ASP A 125 -15.64 5.51 14.79
N ALA A 126 -16.37 5.42 13.67
CA ALA A 126 -17.59 4.62 13.52
C ALA A 126 -17.33 3.11 13.40
N LEU A 127 -16.07 2.67 13.19
CA LEU A 127 -15.75 1.24 13.09
C LEU A 127 -16.13 0.50 14.38
N PRO A 128 -16.82 -0.66 14.28
CA PRO A 128 -17.13 -1.48 15.45
C PRO A 128 -15.84 -1.90 16.18
N ALA A 129 -15.76 -1.57 17.47
CA ALA A 129 -14.58 -1.80 18.29
C ALA A 129 -14.97 -2.13 19.73
N GLY A 130 -14.25 -3.07 20.35
CA GLY A 130 -14.26 -3.29 21.79
C GLY A 130 -13.10 -2.56 22.47
N SER A 131 -13.08 -2.56 23.81
CA SER A 131 -12.03 -1.90 24.60
C SER A 131 -10.62 -2.38 24.27
N ALA A 132 -10.46 -3.65 23.88
CA ALA A 132 -9.17 -4.21 23.48
C ALA A 132 -8.65 -3.66 22.13
N ASP A 133 -9.54 -3.17 21.25
CA ASP A 133 -9.16 -2.62 19.94
C ASP A 133 -8.61 -1.18 20.06
N GLU A 134 -8.91 -0.52 21.19
CA GLU A 134 -8.47 0.84 21.54
C GLU A 134 -7.07 0.88 22.16
N GLU A 135 -6.50 -0.28 22.49
CA GLU A 135 -5.11 -0.37 22.96
C GLU A 135 -4.13 -0.10 21.81
N ALA A 136 -2.95 0.43 22.14
CA ALA A 136 -1.89 0.63 21.17
C ALA A 136 -1.48 -0.73 20.57
N TRP A 137 -1.49 -0.83 19.24
CA TRP A 137 -1.17 -2.08 18.57
C TRP A 137 0.34 -2.35 18.60
N PRO A 138 0.78 -3.55 19.01
CA PRO A 138 2.20 -3.88 19.04
C PRO A 138 2.75 -3.91 17.62
N PHE A 139 3.92 -3.28 17.43
CA PHE A 139 4.54 -3.15 16.12
C PHE A 139 6.06 -3.18 16.29
N THR A 140 6.63 -4.37 16.17
CA THR A 140 8.07 -4.59 16.33
C THR A 140 8.75 -4.73 14.98
N VAL A 141 9.60 -3.76 14.62
CA VAL A 141 10.52 -3.83 13.49
C VAL A 141 11.93 -4.15 14.02
N PRO A 142 12.43 -5.38 13.85
CA PRO A 142 13.72 -5.77 14.42
C PRO A 142 14.87 -5.04 13.71
N VAL A 143 15.69 -4.30 14.46
CA VAL A 143 16.86 -3.58 13.88
C VAL A 143 17.87 -4.56 13.28
N GLN A 144 18.11 -5.68 13.97
CA GLN A 144 18.94 -6.77 13.49
C GLN A 144 18.05 -7.93 13.05
N VAL A 145 18.31 -8.47 11.87
CA VAL A 145 17.61 -9.66 11.38
C VAL A 145 18.53 -10.88 11.50
N SER A 146 17.92 -12.01 11.85
CA SER A 146 18.55 -13.33 11.83
C SER A 146 18.02 -14.15 10.66
N ALA A 147 18.71 -15.24 10.36
CA ALA A 147 18.15 -16.23 9.43
C ALA A 147 16.91 -16.86 10.08
N PRO A 148 15.76 -16.90 9.39
CA PRO A 148 14.59 -17.60 9.89
C PRO A 148 14.86 -19.11 9.92
N PRO A 149 14.08 -19.88 10.72
CA PRO A 149 14.15 -21.33 10.68
C PRO A 149 13.87 -21.88 9.27
N PRO A 150 14.30 -23.12 8.96
CA PRO A 150 13.86 -23.81 7.75
C PRO A 150 12.33 -23.88 7.69
N GLY A 151 11.77 -23.68 6.50
CA GLY A 151 10.32 -23.62 6.30
C GLY A 151 9.75 -24.71 5.41
N ASP A 152 8.42 -24.77 5.37
CA ASP A 152 7.60 -25.63 4.53
C ASP A 152 7.07 -24.85 3.32
N ALA A 153 7.37 -25.31 2.11
CA ALA A 153 6.96 -24.64 0.87
C ALA A 153 5.43 -24.64 0.65
N THR A 154 4.69 -25.62 1.15
CA THR A 154 3.22 -25.67 1.08
C THR A 154 2.61 -24.64 2.01
N ALA A 155 3.11 -24.53 3.24
CA ALA A 155 2.71 -23.47 4.16
C ALA A 155 3.08 -22.09 3.58
N GLY A 156 4.26 -21.96 2.98
CA GLY A 156 4.73 -20.74 2.35
C GLY A 156 3.87 -20.28 1.18
N ALA A 157 3.30 -21.20 0.40
CA ALA A 157 2.34 -20.87 -0.65
C ALA A 157 1.09 -20.18 -0.10
N SER A 158 0.57 -20.67 1.04
CA SER A 158 -0.57 -20.06 1.73
C SER A 158 -0.22 -18.67 2.25
N VAL A 159 0.94 -18.53 2.91
CA VAL A 159 1.41 -17.22 3.40
C VAL A 159 1.59 -16.24 2.23
N TYR A 160 2.21 -16.65 1.13
CA TYR A 160 2.41 -15.79 -0.04
C TYR A 160 1.07 -15.29 -0.62
N SER A 161 0.09 -16.18 -0.73
CA SER A 161 -1.24 -15.81 -1.23
C SER A 161 -1.94 -14.78 -0.33
N ARG A 162 -1.71 -14.85 0.99
CA ARG A 162 -2.38 -14.00 1.98
C ARG A 162 -1.65 -12.69 2.28
N ALA A 163 -0.32 -12.65 2.07
CA ALA A 163 0.53 -11.52 2.45
C ALA A 163 1.15 -10.77 1.27
N CYS A 164 1.54 -11.48 0.21
CA CYS A 164 2.44 -10.95 -0.81
C CYS A 164 1.74 -10.72 -2.15
N LYS A 165 0.88 -11.67 -2.56
CA LYS A 165 0.31 -11.77 -3.91
C LYS A 165 -0.47 -10.52 -4.32
N ASN A 166 -1.21 -9.90 -3.42
CA ASN A 166 -2.01 -8.70 -3.75
C ASN A 166 -1.14 -7.52 -4.20
N CYS A 167 0.11 -7.44 -3.77
CA CYS A 167 1.04 -6.38 -4.17
C CYS A 167 1.97 -6.84 -5.29
N HIS A 168 2.54 -8.05 -5.15
CA HIS A 168 3.62 -8.55 -6.01
C HIS A 168 3.15 -9.42 -7.18
N GLY A 169 1.86 -9.81 -7.23
CA GLY A 169 1.32 -10.69 -8.25
C GLY A 169 1.65 -12.16 -8.02
N ALA A 170 1.54 -12.98 -9.06
CA ALA A 170 1.94 -14.38 -9.02
C ALA A 170 3.44 -14.55 -8.81
N VAL A 171 3.84 -15.57 -8.06
CA VAL A 171 5.26 -15.85 -7.80
C VAL A 171 6.00 -16.11 -9.11
N LYS A 172 7.23 -15.60 -9.24
CA LYS A 172 8.14 -15.65 -10.40
C LYS A 172 7.70 -14.91 -11.65
N THR A 173 6.41 -14.66 -11.86
CA THR A 173 5.94 -13.94 -13.05
C THR A 173 5.54 -12.50 -12.75
N GLY A 174 5.06 -12.23 -11.54
CA GLY A 174 4.48 -10.94 -11.16
C GLY A 174 3.12 -10.66 -11.82
N ASP A 175 2.49 -11.67 -12.43
CA ASP A 175 1.20 -11.50 -13.09
C ASP A 175 0.15 -11.05 -12.08
N GLY A 176 -0.58 -9.99 -12.42
CA GLY A 176 -1.58 -9.39 -11.53
C GLY A 176 -0.99 -8.54 -10.39
N ARG A 177 0.29 -8.16 -10.44
CA ARG A 177 0.86 -7.21 -9.48
C ARG A 177 0.12 -5.86 -9.50
N LEU A 178 -0.01 -5.25 -8.33
CA LEU A 178 -0.76 -4.00 -8.16
C LEU A 178 -0.07 -2.81 -8.85
N VAL A 179 1.26 -2.79 -8.83
CA VAL A 179 2.07 -1.72 -9.43
C VAL A 179 3.28 -2.28 -10.14
N ALA A 180 3.70 -1.63 -11.23
CA ALA A 180 4.88 -2.04 -11.99
C ALA A 180 6.20 -1.96 -11.18
N ARG A 181 6.23 -1.11 -10.15
CA ARG A 181 7.36 -0.95 -9.23
C ARG A 181 7.46 -2.04 -8.15
N ALA A 182 6.44 -2.88 -7.98
CA ALA A 182 6.53 -4.05 -7.12
C ALA A 182 7.42 -5.09 -7.80
N PRO A 183 8.51 -5.55 -7.15
CA PRO A 183 9.43 -6.50 -7.77
C PRO A 183 8.76 -7.85 -8.01
N VAL A 184 9.18 -8.51 -9.08
CA VAL A 184 8.80 -9.90 -9.37
C VAL A 184 9.56 -10.82 -8.42
N LEU A 185 8.85 -11.45 -7.49
CA LEU A 185 9.45 -12.24 -6.41
C LEU A 185 9.60 -13.73 -6.78
N PRO A 186 10.73 -14.38 -6.44
CA PRO A 186 11.96 -13.81 -5.89
C PRO A 186 12.94 -13.33 -6.96
N ASP A 187 12.70 -13.67 -8.23
CA ASP A 187 13.72 -13.69 -9.28
C ASP A 187 14.35 -12.32 -9.55
N GLN A 188 13.57 -11.23 -9.52
CA GLN A 188 14.12 -9.90 -9.69
C GLN A 188 15.07 -9.52 -8.53
N THR A 189 14.67 -9.80 -7.28
CA THR A 189 15.53 -9.54 -6.13
C THR A 189 16.80 -10.39 -6.17
N LEU A 190 16.73 -11.66 -6.60
CA LEU A 190 17.90 -12.51 -6.75
C LEU A 190 18.84 -12.03 -7.88
N ALA A 191 18.29 -11.49 -8.97
CA ALA A 191 19.07 -10.90 -10.05
C ALA A 191 19.79 -9.62 -9.60
N GLU A 192 19.15 -8.79 -8.78
CA GLU A 192 19.75 -7.60 -8.17
C GLU A 192 20.83 -7.93 -7.13
N HIS A 193 20.86 -9.17 -6.62
CA HIS A 193 21.80 -9.63 -5.59
C HIS A 193 22.53 -10.90 -6.06
N PRO A 194 23.39 -10.86 -7.10
CA PRO A 194 23.98 -12.04 -7.73
C PRO A 194 24.91 -12.86 -6.81
N LEU A 195 25.00 -14.17 -7.05
CA LEU A 195 26.05 -15.01 -6.44
C LEU A 195 27.42 -14.52 -6.90
N GLY A 196 28.42 -14.65 -6.04
CA GLY A 196 29.77 -14.08 -6.25
C GLY A 196 29.92 -12.68 -5.64
N THR A 197 28.83 -11.93 -5.50
CA THR A 197 28.77 -10.73 -4.65
C THR A 197 28.08 -11.02 -3.33
N TYR A 198 27.05 -11.85 -3.34
CA TYR A 198 26.31 -12.28 -2.15
C TYR A 198 26.45 -13.79 -1.93
N THR A 199 26.54 -14.22 -0.67
CA THR A 199 26.38 -15.63 -0.28
C THR A 199 24.90 -16.04 -0.31
N PRO A 200 24.58 -17.35 -0.34
CA PRO A 200 23.21 -17.83 -0.18
C PRO A 200 22.54 -17.27 1.09
N GLU A 201 23.23 -17.29 2.22
CA GLU A 201 22.73 -16.78 3.49
C GLU A 201 22.45 -15.28 3.44
N GLN A 202 23.35 -14.50 2.82
CA GLN A 202 23.14 -13.07 2.63
C GLN A 202 21.93 -12.79 1.74
N ARG A 203 21.70 -13.60 0.70
CA ARG A 203 20.48 -13.49 -0.12
C ARG A 203 19.23 -13.75 0.69
N ARG A 204 19.20 -14.79 1.54
CA ARG A 204 18.07 -15.01 2.48
C ARG A 204 17.83 -13.79 3.34
N LEU A 205 18.88 -13.25 3.95
CA LEU A 205 18.78 -12.08 4.81
C LEU A 205 18.27 -10.83 4.07
N VAL A 206 18.58 -10.65 2.79
CA VAL A 206 18.02 -9.56 1.98
C VAL A 206 16.49 -9.64 1.93
N PHE A 207 15.90 -10.83 1.75
CA PHE A 207 14.44 -10.99 1.76
C PHE A 207 13.86 -10.69 3.15
N VAL A 208 14.52 -11.14 4.21
CA VAL A 208 14.11 -10.84 5.60
C VAL A 208 14.15 -9.34 5.86
N GLN A 209 15.24 -8.64 5.50
CA GLN A 209 15.36 -7.20 5.67
C GLN A 209 14.31 -6.44 4.87
N LYS A 210 14.13 -6.76 3.59
CA LYS A 210 13.12 -6.12 2.73
C LYS A 210 11.71 -6.26 3.31
N THR A 211 11.39 -7.43 3.86
CA THR A 211 10.06 -7.71 4.44
C THR A 211 9.88 -7.08 5.81
N ARG A 212 10.88 -7.18 6.71
CA ARG A 212 10.80 -6.66 8.08
C ARG A 212 10.90 -5.16 8.16
N HIS A 213 11.84 -4.58 7.40
CA HIS A 213 12.15 -3.16 7.49
C HIS A 213 11.31 -2.33 6.54
N GLY A 214 10.90 -2.89 5.38
CA GLY A 214 10.23 -2.11 4.36
C GLY A 214 11.00 -0.82 4.04
N GLY A 215 10.29 0.29 3.89
CA GLY A 215 10.88 1.63 3.76
C GLY A 215 11.49 2.22 5.04
N PHE A 216 11.20 1.68 6.23
CA PHE A 216 11.58 2.30 7.51
C PHE A 216 13.10 2.40 7.72
N LEU A 217 13.84 1.38 7.29
CA LEU A 217 15.32 1.38 7.34
C LEU A 217 15.95 1.47 5.94
N GLY A 218 15.16 1.82 4.91
CA GLY A 218 15.65 2.06 3.54
C GLY A 218 15.92 0.82 2.68
N TYR A 219 15.70 -0.41 3.17
CA TYR A 219 16.04 -1.64 2.44
C TYR A 219 14.93 -2.14 1.49
N GLY A 220 13.67 -1.91 1.83
CA GLY A 220 12.47 -2.38 1.11
C GLY A 220 11.83 -1.34 0.18
N GLY A 221 12.46 -0.17 0.01
CA GLY A 221 11.94 0.92 -0.82
C GLY A 221 10.63 1.48 -0.27
N GLN A 222 9.52 1.16 -0.92
CA GLN A 222 8.17 1.65 -0.57
C GLN A 222 7.26 0.50 -0.12
N MET A 223 7.83 -0.69 0.13
CA MET A 223 7.11 -1.79 0.75
C MET A 223 6.85 -1.43 2.23
N PRO A 224 5.61 -1.53 2.73
CA PRO A 224 5.35 -1.39 4.16
C PRO A 224 6.00 -2.56 4.94
N PRO A 225 6.53 -2.30 6.13
CA PRO A 225 7.16 -3.33 6.97
C PRO A 225 6.12 -4.34 7.48
N PHE A 226 6.49 -5.62 7.51
CA PHE A 226 5.76 -6.66 8.24
C PHE A 226 6.43 -6.87 9.61
N SER A 227 5.74 -6.42 10.68
CA SER A 227 6.22 -6.59 12.05
C SER A 227 6.24 -8.06 12.48
N LEU A 228 6.91 -8.35 13.59
CA LEU A 228 6.95 -9.70 14.18
C LEU A 228 5.56 -10.21 14.58
N GLU A 229 4.65 -9.31 14.95
CA GLU A 229 3.28 -9.63 15.35
C GLU A 229 2.38 -9.97 14.15
N VAL A 230 2.73 -9.50 12.96
CA VAL A 230 1.95 -9.73 11.73
C VAL A 230 2.45 -10.96 10.97
N LEU A 231 3.77 -11.11 10.87
CA LEU A 231 4.40 -12.22 10.17
C LEU A 231 5.44 -12.84 11.11
N SER A 232 5.27 -14.09 11.51
CA SER A 232 6.25 -14.80 12.35
C SER A 232 7.53 -15.15 11.59
N ASP A 233 8.59 -15.53 12.32
CA ASP A 233 9.83 -15.99 11.68
C ASP A 233 9.67 -17.37 11.06
N GLU A 234 8.78 -18.22 11.58
CA GLU A 234 8.39 -19.48 10.94
C GLU A 234 7.72 -19.22 9.59
N GLN A 235 6.75 -18.31 9.53
CA GLN A 235 6.11 -17.92 8.26
C GLN A 235 7.11 -17.27 7.28
N MET A 236 8.11 -16.55 7.79
CA MET A 236 9.20 -16.04 6.96
C MET A 236 10.01 -17.20 6.36
N GLY A 237 10.36 -18.21 7.16
CA GLY A 237 11.03 -19.42 6.70
C GLY A 237 10.24 -20.14 5.61
N ASP A 238 8.93 -20.30 5.82
CA ASP A 238 7.99 -20.92 4.88
C ASP A 238 7.95 -20.16 3.55
N LEU A 239 7.85 -18.82 3.59
CA LEU A 239 7.89 -17.97 2.39
C LEU A 239 9.18 -18.14 1.59
N LEU A 240 10.34 -18.16 2.27
CA LEU A 240 11.62 -18.37 1.59
C LEU A 240 11.70 -19.75 0.95
N ALA A 241 11.18 -20.79 1.62
CA ALA A 241 11.10 -22.14 1.08
C ALA A 241 10.20 -22.21 -0.16
N TYR A 242 9.01 -21.61 -0.11
CA TYR A 242 8.07 -21.56 -1.24
C TYR A 242 8.65 -20.82 -2.45
N MET A 243 9.32 -19.69 -2.22
CA MET A 243 9.96 -18.93 -3.29
C MET A 243 11.19 -19.64 -3.86
N GLY A 244 11.74 -20.64 -3.15
CA GLY A 244 12.99 -21.29 -3.55
C GLY A 244 14.20 -20.38 -3.40
N VAL A 245 14.17 -19.49 -2.40
CA VAL A 245 15.34 -18.70 -2.04
C VAL A 245 16.38 -19.66 -1.44
N PRO A 246 17.61 -19.69 -1.96
CA PRO A 246 18.65 -20.65 -1.57
C PRO A 246 19.11 -20.49 -0.13
#